data_AF-A0A9E7B330-F1
#
_entry.id   AF-A0A9E7B330-F1
#
_cell.length_a   1.000
_cell.length_b   1.000
_cell.length_c   1.000
_cell.angle_alpha   90.00
_cell.angle_beta   90.00
_cell.angle_gamma   90.00
#
_symmetry.space_group_name_H-M   'P 1'
#
loop_
_entity.id
_entity.type
_entity.pdbx_description
1 polymer ?
#
loop_
_entity_poly.entity_id
_entity_poly.type
_entity_poly.pdbx_seq_one_letter_code
_entity_poly.pdbx_strand_id
1 'polypeptide(L)'
;MKLNLSYKVLAYIVCIILSLLSYKLMAAGMSVASSYHPIVLVAFFLSLLQFGVFSWLHFFTGKVGAIAMLIGFIAIFFTGPFFILRSYLQNGDYLIALYFISIPVVGILTSTWLAWHGRETELKTPVKWGLVSAAFVPAAYIAFQMIMKLSS
;
A
#
# COMPACT_ATOMS: atom_id res chain seq x y z
N MET A 1 -12.44 23.97 -7.33
CA MET A 1 -11.09 24.38 -6.92
C MET A 1 -10.05 23.64 -7.76
N LYS A 2 -9.17 24.33 -8.50
CA LYS A 2 -8.05 23.68 -9.21
C LYS A 2 -6.94 23.43 -8.17
N LEU A 3 -6.66 22.17 -7.85
CA LEU A 3 -5.51 21.81 -7.02
C LEU A 3 -4.22 22.08 -7.79
N ASN A 4 -3.29 22.83 -7.18
CA ASN A 4 -1.97 23.10 -7.74
C ASN A 4 -1.21 21.79 -8.00
N LEU A 5 -0.44 21.74 -9.10
CA LEU A 5 0.31 20.55 -9.55
C LEU A 5 1.16 19.94 -8.42
N SER A 6 1.75 20.78 -7.57
CA SER A 6 2.56 20.38 -6.42
C SER A 6 1.81 19.51 -5.40
N TYR A 7 0.52 19.80 -5.13
CA TYR A 7 -0.27 19.01 -4.18
C TYR A 7 -0.62 17.63 -4.71
N LYS A 8 -0.83 17.51 -6.03
CA LYS A 8 -1.10 16.22 -6.67
C LYS A 8 0.11 15.30 -6.60
N VAL A 9 1.30 15.84 -6.84
CA VAL A 9 2.58 15.10 -6.73
C VAL A 9 2.87 14.73 -5.28
N LEU A 10 2.59 15.61 -4.32
CA LEU A 10 2.77 15.32 -2.90
C LEU A 10 1.86 14.17 -2.44
N ALA A 11 0.57 14.24 -2.74
CA ALA A 11 -0.38 13.20 -2.36
C ALA A 11 -0.02 11.84 -3.01
N TYR A 12 0.52 11.86 -4.22
CA TYR A 12 1.07 10.68 -4.87
C TYR A 12 2.26 10.08 -4.09
N ILE A 13 3.26 10.91 -3.75
CA ILE A 13 4.42 10.48 -2.97
C ILE A 13 3.97 9.89 -1.63
N VAL A 14 2.99 10.53 -0.98
CA VAL A 14 2.39 10.03 0.26
C VAL A 14 1.75 8.66 0.06
N CYS A 15 0.97 8.45 -1.00
CA CYS A 15 0.41 7.14 -1.31
C CYS A 15 1.47 6.06 -1.57
N ILE A 16 2.55 6.36 -2.30
CA ILE A 16 3.66 5.39 -2.45
C ILE A 16 4.25 5.04 -1.10
N ILE A 17 4.55 6.05 -0.28
CA ILE A 17 5.19 5.86 1.03
C ILE A 17 4.28 5.03 1.92
N LEU A 18 2.98 5.33 1.97
CA LEU A 18 2.00 4.57 2.76
C LEU A 18 1.87 3.13 2.27
N SER A 19 1.84 2.89 0.96
CA SER A 19 1.83 1.54 0.39
C SER A 19 3.12 0.77 0.71
N LEU A 20 4.28 1.44 0.64
CA LEU A 20 5.57 0.85 1.01
C LEU A 20 5.64 0.51 2.51
N LEU A 21 5.10 1.38 3.35
CA LEU A 21 5.03 1.16 4.79
C LEU A 21 4.09 -0.01 5.12
N SER A 22 2.90 -0.07 4.50
CA SER A 22 1.99 -1.21 4.60
C SER A 22 2.70 -2.51 4.22
N TYR A 23 3.43 -2.50 3.11
CA TYR A 23 4.23 -3.64 2.67
C TYR A 23 5.26 -4.07 3.71
N LYS A 24 6.08 -3.14 4.22
CA LYS A 24 7.10 -3.45 5.23
C LYS A 24 6.49 -4.00 6.52
N LEU A 25 5.35 -3.46 6.95
CA LEU A 25 4.61 -3.96 8.11
C LEU A 25 4.08 -5.37 7.90
N MET A 26 3.48 -5.67 6.75
CA MET A 26 3.00 -7.02 6.47
C MET A 26 4.17 -8.02 6.37
N ALA A 27 5.29 -7.63 5.77
CA ALA A 27 6.50 -8.44 5.73
C ALA A 27 7.06 -8.72 7.14
N ALA A 28 7.12 -7.70 8.01
CA ALA A 28 7.52 -7.86 9.40
C ALA A 28 6.53 -8.77 10.16
N GLY A 29 5.22 -8.58 9.97
CA GLY A 29 4.17 -9.42 10.54
C GLY A 29 4.33 -10.89 10.16
N MET A 30 4.68 -11.19 8.91
CA MET A 30 4.96 -12.56 8.46
C MET A 30 6.21 -13.17 9.10
N SER A 31 7.22 -12.37 9.46
CA SER A 31 8.42 -12.87 10.16
C SER A 31 8.18 -13.20 11.63
N VAL A 32 7.17 -12.58 12.26
CA VAL A 32 6.84 -12.76 13.68
C VAL A 32 5.69 -13.75 13.88
N ALA A 33 4.74 -13.82 12.95
CA ALA A 33 3.71 -14.84 12.94
C ALA A 33 4.35 -16.20 12.58
N SER A 34 4.76 -16.96 13.60
CA SER A 34 5.29 -18.33 13.49
C SER A 34 4.33 -19.33 12.82
N SER A 35 3.10 -18.91 12.53
CA SER A 35 2.12 -19.63 11.74
C SER A 35 1.74 -18.77 10.53
N TYR A 36 2.08 -19.25 9.33
CA TYR A 36 1.66 -18.69 8.05
C TYR A 36 0.13 -18.73 7.93
N HIS A 37 -0.57 -17.81 8.59
CA HIS A 37 -2.01 -17.73 8.46
C HIS A 37 -2.35 -17.17 7.07
N PRO A 38 -3.14 -17.87 6.23
CA PRO A 38 -3.38 -17.48 4.84
C PRO A 38 -3.85 -16.03 4.65
N ILE A 39 -4.55 -15.50 5.65
CA ILE A 39 -4.99 -14.10 5.69
C ILE A 39 -3.84 -13.08 5.71
N VAL A 40 -2.71 -13.38 6.38
CA VAL A 40 -1.53 -12.48 6.40
C VAL A 40 -0.84 -12.50 5.03
N LEU A 41 -0.84 -13.65 4.35
CA LEU A 41 -0.32 -13.78 3.00
C LEU A 41 -1.17 -12.97 1.99
N VAL A 42 -2.50 -12.99 2.14
CA VAL A 42 -3.42 -12.16 1.35
C VAL A 42 -3.17 -10.67 1.60
N ALA A 43 -3.05 -10.25 2.86
CA ALA A 43 -2.73 -8.86 3.21
C ALA A 43 -1.37 -8.41 2.63
N PHE A 44 -0.39 -9.30 2.64
CA PHE A 44 0.91 -9.08 2.02
C PHE A 44 0.82 -8.90 0.50
N PHE A 45 0.14 -9.79 -0.23
CA PHE A 45 -0.03 -9.64 -1.68
C PHE A 45 -0.87 -8.40 -2.06
N LEU A 46 -1.86 -8.05 -1.24
CA LEU A 46 -2.62 -6.81 -1.41
C LEU A 46 -1.73 -5.58 -1.24
N SER A 47 -0.81 -5.57 -0.27
CA SER A 47 0.15 -4.47 -0.09
C SER A 47 1.12 -4.33 -1.27
N LEU A 48 1.53 -5.46 -1.87
CA LEU A 48 2.33 -5.51 -3.10
C LEU A 48 1.57 -4.96 -4.31
N LEU A 49 0.32 -5.38 -4.50
CA LEU A 49 -0.56 -4.87 -5.56
C LEU A 49 -0.79 -3.37 -5.41
N GLN A 50 -0.90 -2.90 -4.17
CA GLN A 50 -1.11 -1.49 -3.89
C GLN A 50 0.13 -0.64 -4.15
N PHE A 51 1.30 -1.13 -3.74
CA PHE A 51 2.58 -0.47 -4.01
C PHE A 51 2.96 -0.52 -5.50
N GLY A 52 2.61 -1.59 -6.22
CA GLY A 52 2.92 -1.74 -7.65
C GLY A 52 1.81 -1.27 -8.59
N VAL A 53 0.73 -2.05 -8.70
CA VAL A 53 -0.28 -1.89 -9.77
C VAL A 53 -1.24 -0.74 -9.49
N PHE A 54 -1.68 -0.53 -8.24
CA PHE A 54 -2.65 0.52 -7.94
C PHE A 54 -2.00 1.92 -7.94
N SER A 55 -0.76 2.02 -7.46
CA SER A 55 0.05 3.24 -7.61
C SER A 55 0.33 3.54 -9.10
N TRP A 56 0.56 2.52 -9.93
CA TRP A 56 0.69 2.65 -11.38
C TRP A 56 -0.60 3.16 -12.03
N LEU A 57 -1.74 2.53 -11.75
CA LEU A 57 -3.04 2.97 -12.27
C LEU A 57 -3.37 4.40 -11.84
N HIS A 58 -2.93 4.82 -10.66
CA HIS A 58 -3.14 6.19 -10.19
C HIS A 58 -2.37 7.23 -11.01
N PHE A 59 -1.26 6.86 -11.65
CA PHE A 59 -0.52 7.76 -12.54
C PHE A 59 -1.18 8.02 -13.89
N PHE A 60 -1.72 6.96 -14.48
CA PHE A 60 -2.32 7.02 -15.81
C PHE A 60 -3.78 7.45 -15.72
N THR A 61 -4.47 6.98 -14.68
CA THR A 61 -5.89 7.19 -14.46
C THR A 61 -6.12 7.66 -13.02
N GLY A 62 -5.90 8.96 -12.78
CA GLY A 62 -5.90 9.57 -11.43
C GLY A 62 -7.04 9.08 -10.53
N LYS A 63 -8.29 9.20 -11.00
CA LYS A 63 -9.46 8.81 -10.21
C LYS A 63 -9.59 7.30 -10.02
N VAL A 64 -9.41 6.51 -11.09
CA VAL A 64 -9.57 5.04 -11.06
C VAL A 64 -8.50 4.41 -10.17
N GLY A 65 -7.24 4.83 -10.30
CA GLY A 65 -6.17 4.34 -9.44
C GLY A 65 -6.32 4.77 -7.98
N ALA A 66 -6.85 5.97 -7.70
CA ALA A 66 -7.17 6.36 -6.32
C ALA A 66 -8.25 5.47 -5.70
N ILE A 67 -9.28 5.11 -6.48
CA ILE A 67 -10.32 4.16 -6.05
C ILE A 67 -9.71 2.77 -5.83
N ALA A 68 -8.84 2.30 -6.72
CA ALA A 68 -8.15 1.02 -6.55
C ALA A 68 -7.27 1.00 -5.29
N MET A 69 -6.52 2.08 -5.03
CA MET A 69 -5.75 2.23 -3.79
C MET A 69 -6.65 2.26 -2.56
N LEU A 70 -7.78 2.96 -2.61
CA LEU A 70 -8.75 2.99 -1.51
C LEU A 70 -9.26 1.58 -1.18
N ILE A 71 -9.72 0.84 -2.19
CA ILE A 71 -10.18 -0.55 -2.02
C ILE A 71 -9.06 -1.42 -1.44
N GLY A 72 -7.83 -1.26 -1.94
CA GLY A 72 -6.65 -1.95 -1.41
C GLY A 72 -6.41 -1.66 0.08
N PHE A 73 -6.48 -0.40 0.52
CA PHE A 73 -6.18 -0.04 1.91
C PHE A 73 -7.27 -0.54 2.85
N ILE A 74 -8.53 -0.51 2.41
CA ILE A 74 -9.66 -1.11 3.13
C ILE A 74 -9.43 -2.62 3.28
N ALA A 75 -9.12 -3.31 2.18
CA ALA A 75 -8.87 -4.75 2.21
C ALA A 75 -7.70 -5.11 3.13
N ILE A 76 -6.58 -4.37 3.07
CA ILE A 76 -5.45 -4.55 3.98
C ILE A 76 -5.86 -4.31 5.42
N PHE A 77 -6.62 -3.24 5.70
CA PHE A 77 -7.09 -2.90 7.05
C PHE A 77 -7.88 -4.03 7.71
N PHE A 78 -8.74 -4.71 6.96
CA PHE A 78 -9.56 -5.81 7.48
C PHE A 78 -8.82 -7.16 7.50
N THR A 79 -7.78 -7.34 6.69
CA THR A 79 -7.07 -8.63 6.58
C THR A 79 -5.80 -8.69 7.45
N GLY A 80 -4.99 -7.64 7.52
CA GLY A 80 -3.72 -7.67 8.26
C GLY A 80 -3.84 -7.21 9.72
N PRO A 81 -4.17 -5.92 9.96
CA PRO A 81 -4.16 -5.30 11.27
C PRO A 81 -5.04 -6.02 12.28
N PHE A 82 -6.25 -6.44 11.95
CA PHE A 82 -7.15 -7.02 12.95
C PHE A 82 -6.59 -8.30 13.63
N PHE A 83 -5.92 -9.17 12.85
CA PHE A 83 -5.30 -10.39 13.37
C PHE A 83 -3.99 -10.10 14.12
N ILE A 84 -3.14 -9.24 13.55
CA ILE A 84 -1.83 -8.91 14.10
C ILE A 84 -1.97 -8.06 15.37
N LEU A 85 -2.95 -7.15 15.39
CA LEU A 85 -3.30 -6.30 16.53
C LEU A 85 -3.69 -7.15 17.74
N ARG A 86 -4.51 -8.19 17.55
CA ARG A 86 -4.90 -9.09 18.64
C ARG A 86 -3.67 -9.74 19.26
N SER A 87 -2.75 -10.24 18.43
CA SER A 87 -1.52 -10.89 18.90
C SER A 87 -0.58 -9.92 19.63
N TYR A 88 -0.38 -8.69 19.13
CA TYR A 88 0.50 -7.72 19.78
C TYR A 88 -0.11 -7.07 21.02
N LEU A 89 -1.43 -6.81 21.05
CA LEU A 89 -2.12 -6.32 22.24
C LEU A 89 -2.05 -7.34 23.39
N GLN A 90 -2.16 -8.63 23.09
CA GLN A 90 -2.02 -9.69 24.09
C GLN A 90 -0.59 -9.81 24.64
N ASN A 91 0.42 -9.52 23.81
CA ASN A 91 1.83 -9.53 24.20
C ASN A 91 2.31 -8.18 24.80
N GLY A 92 1.44 -7.20 24.93
CA GLY A 92 1.75 -5.89 25.54
C GLY A 92 2.54 -4.92 24.65
N ASP A 93 2.68 -5.20 23.35
CA ASP A 93 3.47 -4.36 22.43
C ASP A 93 2.56 -3.40 21.62
N TYR A 94 2.04 -2.40 22.33
CA TYR A 94 1.02 -1.48 21.84
C TYR A 94 1.50 -0.56 20.69
N LEU A 95 2.81 -0.28 20.63
CA LEU A 95 3.40 0.59 19.61
C LEU A 95 3.32 -0.04 18.22
N ILE A 96 3.68 -1.32 18.10
CA ILE A 96 3.62 -2.05 16.84
C ILE A 96 2.17 -2.19 16.37
N ALA A 97 1.27 -2.54 17.29
CA ALA A 97 -0.18 -2.57 17.10
C ALA A 97 -0.73 -1.26 16.50
N LEU A 98 -0.29 -0.10 17.02
CA LEU A 98 -0.69 1.21 16.49
C LEU A 98 -0.20 1.46 15.06
N TYR A 99 1.00 1.00 14.69
CA TYR A 99 1.50 1.14 13.32
C TYR A 99 0.70 0.32 12.31
N PHE A 100 0.29 -0.90 12.68
CA PHE A 100 -0.56 -1.74 11.85
C PHE A 100 -1.92 -1.10 11.56
N ILE A 101 -2.50 -0.33 12.49
CA ILE A 101 -3.77 0.39 12.27
C ILE A 101 -3.55 1.70 11.51
N SER A 102 -2.63 2.53 11.99
CA SER A 102 -2.50 3.91 11.56
C SER A 102 -2.16 4.04 10.08
N ILE A 103 -1.31 3.16 9.55
CA ILE A 103 -0.85 3.24 8.15
C ILE A 103 -2.00 2.97 7.16
N PRO A 104 -2.76 1.87 7.27
CA PRO A 104 -3.93 1.69 6.40
C PRO A 104 -5.00 2.75 6.63
N VAL A 105 -5.22 3.25 7.85
CA VAL A 105 -6.20 4.34 8.10
C VAL A 105 -5.79 5.63 7.38
N VAL A 106 -4.53 6.05 7.49
CA VAL A 106 -4.02 7.23 6.78
C VAL A 106 -4.06 7.00 5.27
N GLY A 107 -3.80 5.77 4.82
CA GLY A 107 -3.94 5.34 3.43
C GLY A 107 -5.37 5.47 2.89
N ILE A 108 -6.37 5.05 3.67
CA ILE A 108 -7.80 5.21 3.35
C ILE A 108 -8.12 6.70 3.21
N LEU A 109 -7.81 7.51 4.21
CA LEU A 109 -8.11 8.94 4.21
C LEU A 109 -7.49 9.66 3.01
N THR A 110 -6.22 9.37 2.73
CA THR A 110 -5.50 9.95 1.59
C THR A 110 -6.12 9.52 0.26
N SER A 111 -6.45 8.23 0.12
CA SER A 111 -7.01 7.68 -1.11
C SER A 111 -8.46 8.11 -1.35
N THR A 112 -9.28 8.27 -0.31
CA THR A 112 -10.63 8.85 -0.39
C THR A 112 -10.58 10.30 -0.84
N TRP A 113 -9.70 11.10 -0.24
CA TRP A 113 -9.52 12.49 -0.64
C TRP A 113 -9.12 12.59 -2.11
N LEU A 114 -8.19 11.74 -2.56
CA LEU A 114 -7.75 11.64 -3.95
C LEU A 114 -8.83 11.12 -4.90
N ALA A 115 -9.69 10.19 -4.48
CA ALA A 115 -10.77 9.69 -5.33
C ALA A 115 -11.83 10.78 -5.61
N TRP A 116 -12.07 11.67 -4.64
CA TRP A 116 -13.05 12.77 -4.77
C TRP A 116 -12.48 14.05 -5.39
N HIS A 117 -11.22 14.38 -5.09
CA HIS A 117 -10.59 15.65 -5.49
C HIS A 117 -9.48 15.47 -6.54
N GLY A 118 -9.03 14.24 -6.76
CA GLY A 118 -8.00 13.91 -7.74
C GLY A 118 -8.51 14.14 -9.15
N ARG A 119 -8.01 15.20 -9.78
CA ARG A 119 -8.06 15.37 -11.23
C ARG A 119 -6.87 14.65 -11.85
N GLU A 120 -6.98 14.32 -13.13
CA GLU A 120 -5.85 13.78 -13.90
C GLU A 120 -4.58 14.61 -13.66
N THR A 121 -3.48 13.90 -13.47
CA THR A 121 -2.14 14.47 -13.32
C THR A 121 -1.61 14.80 -14.71
N GLU A 122 -1.44 16.09 -15.00
CA GLU A 122 -0.82 16.64 -16.22
C GLU A 122 0.72 16.45 -16.23
N LEU A 123 1.20 15.34 -15.66
CA LEU A 123 2.63 15.01 -15.69
C LEU A 123 3.01 14.52 -17.09
N LYS A 124 4.18 14.93 -17.58
CA LYS A 124 4.74 14.41 -18.83
C LYS A 124 4.89 12.90 -18.73
N THR A 125 4.51 12.17 -19.78
CA THR A 125 4.60 10.70 -19.90
C THR A 125 5.91 10.09 -19.38
N PRO A 126 7.11 10.60 -19.71
CA PRO A 126 8.36 10.04 -19.16
C PRO A 126 8.48 10.15 -17.64
N VAL A 127 7.94 11.21 -17.03
CA VAL A 127 7.95 11.39 -15.56
C VAL A 127 7.00 10.40 -14.89
N LYS A 128 5.84 10.13 -15.51
CA LYS A 128 4.91 9.08 -15.05
C LYS A 128 5.61 7.72 -15.05
N TRP A 129 6.26 7.34 -16.15
CA TRP A 129 7.00 6.09 -16.24
C TRP A 129 8.14 5.97 -15.24
N GLY A 130 8.92 7.03 -15.01
CA GLY A 130 10.00 7.00 -14.02
C GLY A 130 9.51 6.72 -12.60
N LEU A 131 8.43 7.38 -12.19
CA LEU A 131 7.85 7.21 -10.86
C LEU A 131 7.13 5.85 -10.69
N VAL A 132 6.63 5.28 -11.77
CA VAL A 132 6.07 3.93 -11.83
C VAL A 132 7.14 2.88 -11.64
N SER A 133 8.24 2.98 -12.39
CA SER A 133 9.34 2.02 -12.32
C SER A 133 9.95 2.00 -10.91
N ALA A 134 10.00 3.15 -10.23
CA ALA A 134 10.46 3.25 -8.85
C ALA A 134 9.62 2.43 -7.85
N ALA A 135 8.33 2.22 -8.12
CA ALA A 135 7.44 1.44 -7.27
C ALA A 135 7.27 -0.01 -7.76
N PHE A 136 7.18 -0.22 -9.07
CA PHE A 136 6.94 -1.52 -9.68
C PHE A 136 8.16 -2.45 -9.64
N VAL A 137 9.38 -1.94 -9.90
CA VAL A 137 10.60 -2.77 -9.94
C VAL A 137 10.87 -3.44 -8.58
N PRO A 138 10.85 -2.71 -7.45
CA PRO A 138 11.04 -3.36 -6.14
C PRO A 138 9.90 -4.34 -5.82
N ALA A 139 8.64 -3.99 -6.15
CA ALA A 139 7.50 -4.89 -5.95
C ALA A 139 7.65 -6.21 -6.70
N ALA A 140 7.99 -6.16 -7.99
CA ALA A 140 8.16 -7.33 -8.83
C ALA A 140 9.32 -8.22 -8.35
N TYR A 141 10.45 -7.62 -7.97
CA TYR A 141 11.60 -8.35 -7.42
C TYR A 141 11.22 -9.13 -6.16
N ILE A 142 10.51 -8.48 -5.24
CA ILE A 142 10.07 -9.10 -3.98
C ILE A 142 9.07 -10.24 -4.25
N ALA A 143 8.08 -10.01 -5.10
CA ALA A 143 7.09 -11.04 -5.45
C ALA A 143 7.78 -12.27 -6.05
N PHE A 144 8.75 -12.06 -6.94
CA PHE A 144 9.56 -13.14 -7.53
C PHE A 144 10.33 -13.94 -6.47
N GLN A 145 11.04 -13.27 -5.55
CA GLN A 145 11.78 -13.93 -4.47
C GLN A 145 10.88 -14.81 -3.59
N MET A 146 9.64 -14.37 -3.33
CA MET A 146 8.70 -15.15 -2.52
C MET A 146 8.10 -16.32 -3.26
N ILE A 147 7.80 -16.18 -4.55
CA ILE A 147 7.37 -17.30 -5.39
C ILE A 147 8.46 -18.39 -5.37
N MET A 148 9.72 -18.01 -5.58
CA MET A 148 10.86 -18.93 -5.55
C MET A 148 10.98 -19.67 -4.21
N LYS A 149 10.81 -18.95 -3.08
CA LYS A 149 10.88 -19.53 -1.74
C LYS A 149 9.69 -20.44 -1.39
N LEU A 150 8.52 -20.22 -1.98
CA LEU A 150 7.34 -21.08 -1.79
C LEU A 150 7.37 -22.33 -2.68
N SER A 151 8.13 -22.30 -3.78
CA SER A 151 8.29 -23.43 -4.70
C SER A 151 9.42 -24.41 -4.35
N SER A 152 10.25 -24.08 -3.35
CA SER A 152 11.36 -24.90 -2.84
C SER A 152 10.98 -25.65 -1.57
#